data_AF-A0A3A3EMN2-F1
#
_entry.id   AF-A0A3A3EMN2-F1
#
_cell.length_a   1.000
_cell.length_b   1.000
_cell.length_c   1.000
_cell.angle_alpha   90.00
_cell.angle_beta   90.00
_cell.angle_gamma   90.00
#
_symmetry.space_group_name_H-M   'P 1'
#
loop_
_entity.id
_entity.type
_entity.pdbx_description
1 polymer ?
#
loop_
_entity_poly.entity_id
_entity_poly.type
_entity_poly.pdbx_seq_one_letter_code
_entity_poly.pdbx_strand_id
1 'polypeptide(L)' 'MSQMTLTQKLATLQPLVDLNLFESSIEYRNRILNLLAEQEHSLTLINKEFGNAMPENFGSEKKFVLGYN' A
#
# COMPACT_ATOMS: atom_id res chain seq x y z
N MET A 1 7.86 -1.95 -8.30
CA MET A 1 7.36 -1.78 -6.93
C MET A 1 7.81 -2.98 -6.11
N SER A 2 8.48 -2.76 -4.98
CA SER A 2 8.93 -3.86 -4.11
C SER A 2 7.73 -4.43 -3.35
N GLN A 3 7.46 -5.73 -3.43
CA GLN A 3 6.42 -6.34 -2.61
C GLN A 3 6.86 -6.34 -1.13
N MET A 4 6.07 -5.73 -0.25
CA MET A 4 6.22 -5.86 1.19
C MET A 4 5.69 -7.22 1.65
N THR A 5 6.43 -7.88 2.55
CA THR A 5 5.98 -9.12 3.18
C THR A 5 4.85 -8.85 4.18
N LEU A 6 4.02 -9.86 4.47
CA LEU A 6 2.92 -9.74 5.45
C LEU A 6 3.41 -9.19 6.80
N THR A 7 4.57 -9.66 7.27
CA THR A 7 5.20 -9.21 8.51
C THR A 7 5.56 -7.73 8.47
N GLN A 8 6.03 -7.22 7.33
CA GLN A 8 6.31 -5.80 7.15
C GLN A 8 5.01 -4.99 7.11
N LYS A 9 3.95 -5.49 6.46
CA LYS A 9 2.62 -4.84 6.46
C LYS A 9 2.07 -4.73 7.88
N LEU A 10 2.13 -5.82 8.66
CA LEU A 10 1.69 -5.85 10.05
C LEU A 10 2.53 -4.91 10.94
N ALA A 11 3.84 -4.83 10.74
CA ALA A 11 4.70 -3.90 11.46
C ALA A 11 4.33 -2.43 11.20
N THR A 12 3.97 -2.08 9.96
CA THR A 12 3.50 -0.72 9.64
C THR A 12 2.10 -0.39 10.15
N LEU A 13 1.34 -1.41 10.55
CA LEU A 13 -0.02 -1.25 11.11
C LEU A 13 -0.04 -1.19 12.64
N GLN A 14 1.12 -1.25 13.32
CA GLN A 14 1.18 -0.93 14.75
C GLN A 14 0.90 0.57 14.93
N PRO A 15 -0.03 0.98 15.82
CA PRO A 15 -0.60 0.29 16.99
C PRO A 15 -2.00 -0.33 16.79
N LEU A 16 -2.51 -0.43 15.57
CA LEU A 16 -3.89 -0.84 15.25
C LEU A 16 -4.12 -2.35 15.39
N VAL A 17 -3.06 -3.15 15.34
CA VAL A 17 -3.11 -4.61 15.47
C VAL A 17 -2.49 -5.01 16.80
N ASP A 18 -3.27 -5.67 17.66
CA ASP A 18 -2.77 -6.31 18.87
C ASP A 18 -2.04 -7.60 18.48
N LEU A 19 -0.71 -7.60 18.59
CA LEU A 19 0.12 -8.74 18.23
C LEU A 19 -0.11 -9.94 19.15
N ASN A 20 -0.35 -9.72 20.44
CA ASN A 20 -0.61 -10.81 21.37
C ASN A 20 -1.93 -11.50 21.02
N LEU A 21 -2.95 -10.73 20.66
CA LEU A 21 -4.24 -11.26 20.24
C LEU A 21 -4.16 -11.93 18.86
N PHE A 22 -3.33 -11.41 17.95
CA PHE A 22 -3.07 -12.01 16.64
C PHE A 22 -2.39 -13.38 16.74
N GLU A 23 -1.49 -13.56 17.69
CA GLU A 23 -0.81 -14.85 17.93
C GLU A 23 -1.68 -15.84 18.72
N SER A 24 -2.52 -15.35 19.63
CA SER A 24 -3.31 -16.20 20.54
C SER A 24 -4.71 -16.57 20.04
N SER A 25 -5.36 -15.74 19.19
CA SER A 25 -6.70 -16.01 18.65
C SER A 25 -6.69 -16.20 17.13
N ILE A 26 -7.17 -17.36 16.69
CA ILE A 26 -7.35 -17.69 15.27
C ILE A 26 -8.43 -16.80 14.64
N GLU A 27 -9.51 -16.51 15.38
CA GLU A 27 -10.61 -15.67 14.93
C GLU A 27 -10.14 -14.24 14.65
N TYR A 28 -9.39 -13.65 15.58
CA TYR A 28 -8.83 -12.32 15.41
C TYR A 28 -7.81 -12.28 14.27
N ARG A 29 -6.92 -13.27 14.19
CA ARG A 29 -5.98 -13.41 13.06
C ARG A 29 -6.70 -13.45 11.72
N ASN A 30 -7.71 -14.30 11.58
CA ASN A 30 -8.46 -14.43 10.33
C ASN A 30 -9.18 -13.13 9.96
N ARG A 31 -9.72 -12.42 10.95
CA ARG A 31 -10.35 -11.11 10.73
C ARG A 31 -9.35 -10.09 10.17
N ILE A 32 -8.15 -10.00 10.75
CA ILE A 32 -7.10 -9.09 10.27
C ILE A 32 -6.63 -9.49 8.87
N LEU A 33 -6.41 -10.77 8.61
CA LEU A 33 -5.98 -11.26 7.29
C LEU A 33 -7.03 -10.99 6.21
N ASN A 34 -8.31 -11.20 6.51
CA ASN A 34 -9.40 -10.88 5.58
C ASN A 34 -9.46 -9.38 5.28
N LEU A 35 -9.32 -8.53 6.30
CA LEU A 35 -9.32 -7.08 6.12
C LEU A 35 -8.12 -6.61 5.26
N LEU A 36 -6.95 -7.21 5.44
CA LEU A 36 -5.78 -6.94 4.59
C LEU A 36 -6.03 -7.35 3.13
N ALA A 37 -6.65 -8.51 2.93
CA ALA A 37 -6.99 -8.99 1.59
C ALA A 37 -8.01 -8.07 0.88
N GLU A 38 -9.03 -7.60 1.61
CA GLU A 38 -10.00 -6.63 1.11
C GLU A 38 -9.32 -5.32 0.70
N GLN A 39 -8.44 -4.77 1.55
CA GLN A 39 -7.70 -3.54 1.24
C GLN A 39 -6.80 -3.70 0.01
N GLU A 40 -6.11 -4.83 -0.13
CA GLU A 40 -5.27 -5.12 -1.29
C GLU A 40 -6.10 -5.26 -2.57
N HIS A 41 -7.28 -5.88 -2.47
CA HIS A 41 -8.22 -5.95 -3.58
C HIS A 41 -8.74 -4.55 -3.97
N SER A 42 -9.16 -3.73 -3.01
CA SER A 42 -9.60 -2.35 -3.27
C SER A 42 -8.50 -1.51 -3.90
N LEU A 43 -7.26 -1.60 -3.43
CA LEU A 43 -6.12 -0.91 -4.04
C LEU A 43 -5.87 -1.39 -5.47
N THR A 44 -6.02 -2.68 -5.73
CA THR A 44 -5.90 -3.23 -7.09
C THR A 44 -6.98 -2.71 -8.02
N LEU A 45 -8.22 -2.61 -7.54
CA LEU A 45 -9.33 -2.01 -8.28
C LEU A 45 -9.08 -0.52 -8.56
N ILE A 46 -8.66 0.25 -7.57
CA ILE A 46 -8.31 1.67 -7.73
C ILE A 46 -7.17 1.82 -8.75
N ASN A 47 -6.10 1.04 -8.63
CA ASN A 47 -5.00 1.07 -9.60
C ASN A 47 -5.45 0.65 -11.00
N LYS A 48 -6.44 -0.23 -11.13
CA LYS A 48 -7.00 -0.60 -12.44
C LYS A 48 -7.85 0.52 -13.04
N GLU A 49 -8.64 1.20 -12.22
CA GLU A 49 -9.53 2.29 -12.65
C GLU A 49 -8.76 3.60 -12.92
N PHE A 50 -7.75 3.91 -12.12
CA PHE A 50 -7.03 5.18 -12.16
C PHE A 50 -5.57 5.06 -12.59
N GLY A 51 -4.98 3.86 -12.60
CA GLY A 51 -3.58 3.66 -13.02
C GLY A 51 -3.35 3.82 -14.53
N ASN A 52 -4.42 3.76 -15.35
CA ASN A 52 -4.38 4.15 -16.76
C ASN A 52 -4.69 5.64 -16.99
N ALA A 53 -5.00 6.39 -15.92
CA ALA A 53 -5.28 7.83 -15.99
C ALA A 53 -4.04 8.66 -15.64
N MET A 54 -2.85 8.22 -16.06
CA MET A 54 -1.73 9.14 -16.20
C MET A 54 -1.94 9.88 -17.54
N PRO A 55 -2.25 11.18 -17.54
CA PRO A 55 -2.36 11.92 -18.79
C PRO A 55 -1.00 11.84 -19.49
N GLU A 56 -0.96 11.51 -20.78
CA GLU A 56 0.28 11.52 -21.58
C GLU A 56 1.01 12.88 -21.55
N ASN A 57 0.34 13.94 -21.06
CA ASN A 57 0.89 15.28 -20.90
C ASN A 57 1.53 15.58 -19.53
N PHE A 58 1.58 14.62 -18.59
CA PHE A 58 2.31 14.79 -17.31
C PHE A 58 3.82 14.54 -17.47
N GLY A 59 4.38 15.02 -18.58
CA GLY A 59 5.78 14.86 -18.98
C GLY A 59 6.44 16.15 -19.50
N SER A 60 5.87 17.31 -19.20
CA SER A 60 6.48 18.60 -19.55
C SER A 60 6.64 19.54 -18.35
N GLU A 61 6.95 19.00 -17.17
CA GLU A 61 7.60 19.86 -16.18
C GLU A 61 8.98 20.24 -16.73
N LYS A 62 9.09 21.50 -17.16
CA LYS A 62 10.35 22.15 -17.51
C LYS A 62 11.35 21.84 -16.40
N LYS A 63 12.34 21.00 -16.70
CA LYS A 63 13.55 20.88 -15.90
C LYS A 63 14.17 22.28 -15.81
N PHE A 64 13.98 22.97 -14.71
CA PHE A 64 14.84 24.11 -14.37
C PHE A 64 16.22 23.53 -14.10
N VAL A 65 17.09 23.57 -15.11
CA VAL A 65 18.51 23.33 -14.90
C VAL A 65 19.03 24.56 -14.17
N LEU A 66 19.31 24.43 -12.87
CA LEU A 66 20.11 25.41 -12.15
C LEU A 66 21.52 25.36 -12.74
N GLY A 67 21.76 26.19 -13.75
CA GLY A 67 23.08 26.36 -14.33
C GLY A 67 24.01 26.93 -13.26
N TYR A 68 24.98 26.13 -12.84
CA TYR A 68 26.22 26.68 -12.29
C TYR A 68 27.13 26.99 -13.46
N ASN A 69 27.24 28.28 -13.79
CA ASN A 69 28.47 28.99 -14.16
C ASN A 69 28.16 30.49 -14.24
#